data_AF-A0A7J4EJ07-F1
#
_entry.id   AF-A0A7J4EJ07-F1
#
_cell.length_a   1.000
_cell.length_b   1.000
_cell.length_c   1.000
_cell.angle_alpha   90.00
_cell.angle_beta   90.00
_cell.angle_gamma   90.00
#
_symmetry.space_group_name_H-M   'P 1'
#
loop_
_entity.id
_entity.type
_entity.pdbx_description
1 polymer ?
#
loop_
_entity_poly.entity_id
_entity_poly.type
_entity_poly.pdbx_seq_one_letter_code
_entity_poly.pdbx_strand_id
1 'polypeptide(L)'
;MMYILNLKYNPLTATLGALVIGIGAEFTILMMERYYEEREKGKLPIVAMETAASRIGPAIIASGSTVLFGFSALMFTTFPMLSSFGVVTVISVAFALLSTIVVLPPVMVYLDKWIKVKNLTSKNKPF
;
A
#
# COMPACT_ATOMS: atom_id res chain seq x y z
N MET A 1 -5.24 13.06 -10.81
CA MET A 1 -4.17 12.95 -11.83
C MET A 1 -4.72 13.09 -13.25
N MET A 2 -5.67 12.25 -13.69
CA MET A 2 -6.22 12.30 -15.08
C MET A 2 -6.83 13.64 -15.49
N TYR A 3 -7.48 14.34 -14.55
CA TYR A 3 -8.00 15.70 -14.79
C TYR A 3 -6.88 16.74 -15.06
N ILE A 4 -5.72 16.57 -14.42
CA ILE A 4 -4.58 17.50 -14.54
C ILE A 4 -3.76 17.22 -15.81
N LEU A 5 -3.70 15.96 -16.25
CA LEU A 5 -2.92 15.53 -17.42
C LEU A 5 -3.68 15.62 -18.77
N ASN A 6 -4.92 16.13 -18.78
CA ASN A 6 -5.75 16.26 -20.00
C ASN A 6 -5.91 14.94 -20.80
N LEU A 7 -5.92 13.80 -20.10
CA LEU A 7 -6.01 12.48 -20.74
C LEU A 7 -7.47 12.13 -21.05
N LYS A 8 -7.73 11.67 -22.28
CA LYS A 8 -9.06 11.16 -22.68
C LYS A 8 -9.44 9.92 -21.87
N TYR A 9 -10.62 9.96 -21.26
CA TYR A 9 -11.25 8.79 -20.65
C TYR A 9 -11.43 7.69 -21.69
N ASN A 10 -10.81 6.54 -21.44
CA ASN A 10 -10.88 5.35 -22.29
C ASN A 10 -11.12 4.10 -21.43
N PRO A 11 -11.53 2.97 -22.01
CA PRO A 11 -11.81 1.76 -21.22
C PRO A 11 -10.64 1.28 -20.33
N LEU A 12 -9.38 1.49 -20.73
CA LEU A 12 -8.22 1.15 -19.91
C LEU A 12 -8.09 2.04 -18.67
N THR A 13 -8.49 3.32 -18.78
CA THR A 13 -8.53 4.20 -17.60
C THR A 13 -9.60 3.81 -16.60
N ALA A 14 -10.69 3.16 -17.03
CA ALA A 14 -11.72 2.67 -16.14
C ALA A 14 -11.24 1.47 -15.30
N THR A 15 -10.38 0.61 -15.85
CA THR A 15 -9.81 -0.54 -15.13
C THR A 15 -8.66 -0.14 -14.19
N LEU A 16 -8.06 1.04 -14.38
CA LEU A 16 -6.94 1.53 -13.59
C LEU A 16 -7.25 1.59 -12.09
N GLY A 17 -8.47 1.96 -11.71
CA GLY A 17 -8.88 2.00 -10.30
C GLY A 17 -8.77 0.62 -9.62
N ALA A 18 -9.32 -0.41 -10.26
CA ALA A 18 -9.25 -1.78 -9.75
C ALA A 18 -7.80 -2.30 -9.71
N LEU A 19 -7.01 -1.98 -10.73
CA LEU A 19 -5.60 -2.35 -10.80
C LEU A 19 -4.77 -1.73 -9.68
N VAL A 20 -4.93 -0.43 -9.42
CA VAL A 20 -4.22 0.28 -8.36
C VAL A 20 -4.62 -0.24 -6.98
N ILE A 21 -5.91 -0.54 -6.78
CA ILE A 21 -6.38 -1.14 -5.52
C ILE A 21 -5.74 -2.52 -5.32
N GLY A 22 -5.69 -3.37 -6.34
CA GLY A 22 -5.06 -4.69 -6.26
C GLY A 22 -3.59 -4.62 -5.85
N ILE A 23 -2.81 -3.78 -6.54
CA ILE A 23 -1.38 -3.60 -6.27
C ILE A 23 -1.15 -2.99 -4.88
N GLY A 24 -1.92 -1.96 -4.51
CA GLY A 24 -1.80 -1.33 -3.20
C GLY A 24 -2.20 -2.27 -2.04
N ALA A 25 -3.21 -3.11 -2.27
CA ALA A 25 -3.63 -4.12 -1.31
C ALA A 25 -2.54 -5.18 -1.09
N GLU A 26 -1.88 -5.66 -2.14
CA GLU A 26 -0.77 -6.62 -2.03
C GLU A 26 0.33 -6.12 -1.10
N PHE A 27 0.87 -4.92 -1.35
CA PHE A 27 1.94 -4.35 -0.53
C PHE A 27 1.49 -4.16 0.93
N THR A 28 0.25 -3.71 1.10
CA THR A 28 -0.36 -3.50 2.42
C THR A 28 -0.51 -4.81 3.19
N ILE A 29 -1.01 -5.86 2.54
CA ILE A 29 -1.21 -7.17 3.14
C ILE A 29 0.12 -7.75 3.63
N LEU A 30 1.18 -7.70 2.81
CA LEU A 30 2.51 -8.20 3.20
C LEU A 30 3.05 -7.50 4.45
N MET A 31 2.90 -6.18 4.52
CA MET A 31 3.32 -5.41 5.71
C MET A 31 2.46 -5.76 6.94
N MET A 32 1.14 -5.85 6.75
CA MET A 32 0.19 -6.16 7.82
C MET A 32 0.41 -7.56 8.39
N GLU A 33 0.55 -8.56 7.52
CA GLU A 33 0.79 -9.95 7.92
C GLU A 33 2.04 -10.04 8.78
N ARG A 34 3.14 -9.43 8.34
CA ARG A 34 4.38 -9.42 9.13
C ARG A 34 4.22 -8.66 10.45
N TYR A 35 3.47 -7.57 10.46
CA TYR A 35 3.15 -6.87 11.70
C TYR A 35 2.35 -7.77 12.65
N TYR A 36 1.31 -8.46 12.17
CA TYR A 36 0.49 -9.35 12.99
C TYR A 36 1.30 -10.53 13.54
N GLU A 37 2.17 -11.16 12.75
CA GLU A 37 3.09 -12.19 13.24
C GLU A 37 3.96 -11.70 14.40
N GLU A 38 4.45 -10.45 14.33
CA GLU A 38 5.26 -9.86 15.39
C GLU A 38 4.41 -9.46 16.62
N ARG A 39 3.14 -9.11 16.43
CA ARG A 39 2.17 -8.86 17.52
C ARG A 39 1.78 -10.14 18.25
N GLU A 40 1.60 -11.25 17.54
CA GLU A 40 1.32 -12.58 18.11
C GLU A 40 2.47 -13.09 18.97
N LYS A 41 3.71 -12.71 18.64
CA LYS A 41 4.90 -12.95 19.48
C LYS A 41 4.94 -12.08 20.75
N GLY A 42 3.91 -11.27 21.01
CA GLY A 42 3.78 -10.45 22.21
C GLY A 42 4.52 -9.11 22.17
N LYS A 43 5.06 -8.69 21.01
CA LYS A 43 5.77 -7.40 20.91
C LYS A 43 4.83 -6.22 21.05
N LEU A 44 5.34 -5.12 21.61
CA LEU A 44 4.65 -3.84 21.65
C LEU A 44 4.35 -3.34 20.22
N PRO A 45 3.26 -2.58 20.00
CA PRO A 45 2.82 -2.21 18.64
C PRO A 45 3.90 -1.50 17.82
N ILE A 46 4.61 -0.56 18.45
CA ILE A 46 5.70 0.16 17.80
C ILE A 46 6.87 -0.75 17.41
N VAL A 47 7.26 -1.66 18.31
CA VAL A 47 8.38 -2.59 18.11
C VAL A 47 8.03 -3.65 17.06
N ALA A 48 6.78 -4.11 17.05
CA ALA A 48 6.27 -5.04 16.05
C ALA A 48 6.32 -4.40 14.66
N MET A 49 5.86 -3.15 14.53
CA MET A 49 5.88 -2.42 13.26
C MET A 49 7.30 -2.11 12.77
N GLU A 50 8.20 -1.67 13.67
CA GLU A 50 9.60 -1.43 13.33
C GLU A 50 10.28 -2.72 12.84
N THR A 51 10.03 -3.85 13.52
CA THR A 51 10.55 -5.15 13.10
C THR A 51 9.98 -5.55 11.73
N ALA A 52 8.68 -5.38 11.52
CA ALA A 52 8.02 -5.72 10.26
C ALA A 52 8.59 -4.89 9.10
N ALA A 53 8.61 -3.56 9.25
CA ALA A 53 9.13 -2.64 8.25
C ALA A 53 10.60 -2.94 7.91
N SER A 54 11.44 -3.24 8.90
CA SER A 54 12.86 -3.55 8.67
C SER A 54 13.08 -4.88 7.96
N ARG A 55 12.20 -5.86 8.15
CA ARG A 55 12.34 -7.20 7.55
C ARG A 55 11.72 -7.32 6.17
N ILE A 56 10.48 -6.84 6.00
CA ILE A 56 9.73 -7.01 4.75
C ILE A 56 9.75 -5.74 3.88
N GLY A 57 10.09 -4.57 4.45
CA GLY A 57 10.16 -3.30 3.71
C GLY A 57 11.08 -3.37 2.48
N PRO A 58 12.32 -3.86 2.57
CA PRO A 58 13.19 -4.03 1.41
C PRO A 58 12.61 -4.97 0.34
N ALA A 59 11.91 -6.03 0.76
CA ALA A 59 11.25 -6.96 -0.16
C ALA A 59 10.06 -6.31 -0.88
N ILE A 60 9.25 -5.51 -0.16
CA ILE A 60 8.14 -4.74 -0.73
C ILE A 60 8.68 -3.69 -1.72
N ILE A 61 9.78 -3.00 -1.41
CA ILE A 61 10.41 -2.04 -2.32
C ILE A 61 10.92 -2.74 -3.58
N ALA A 62 11.57 -3.90 -3.43
CA ALA A 62 12.04 -4.68 -4.57
C ALA A 62 10.87 -5.13 -5.47
N SER A 63 9.80 -5.66 -4.88
CA SER A 63 8.57 -6.03 -5.60
C SER A 63 7.91 -4.82 -6.28
N GLY A 64 7.74 -3.71 -5.57
CA GLY A 64 7.20 -2.48 -6.15
C GLY A 64 8.04 -1.94 -7.30
N SER A 65 9.37 -2.07 -7.22
CA SER A 65 10.29 -1.65 -8.28
C SER A 65 10.11 -2.48 -9.55
N THR A 66 9.92 -3.80 -9.45
CA THR A 66 9.66 -4.63 -10.64
C THR A 66 8.34 -4.27 -11.31
N VAL A 67 7.29 -3.97 -10.53
CA VAL A 67 6.01 -3.49 -11.05
C VAL A 67 6.18 -2.14 -11.77
N LEU A 68 6.93 -1.20 -11.18
CA LEU A 68 7.23 0.10 -11.79
C LEU A 68 7.96 -0.08 -13.13
N PHE A 69 8.99 -0.92 -13.19
CA PHE A 69 9.70 -1.19 -14.44
C PHE A 69 8.82 -1.88 -15.48
N GLY A 70 7.96 -2.82 -15.07
CA GLY A 70 7.01 -3.49 -15.95
C GLY A 70 6.04 -2.51 -16.62
N PHE A 71 5.42 -1.61 -15.85
CA PHE A 71 4.54 -0.58 -16.43
C PHE A 71 5.31 0.53 -17.16
N SER A 72 6.57 0.78 -16.79
CA SER A 72 7.40 1.75 -17.50
C SER A 72 7.67 1.34 -18.94
N ALA A 73 7.74 0.04 -19.23
CA ALA A 73 7.86 -0.46 -20.60
C ALA A 73 6.70 0.01 -21.51
N LEU A 74 5.48 0.18 -20.98
CA LEU A 74 4.33 0.66 -21.75
C LEU A 74 4.49 2.12 -22.21
N MET A 75 5.30 2.91 -21.52
CA MET A 75 5.54 4.31 -21.88
C MET A 75 6.27 4.43 -23.23
N PHE A 76 7.09 3.43 -23.60
CA PHE A 76 7.85 3.40 -24.86
C PHE A 76 7.02 2.93 -26.07
N THR A 77 5.75 2.59 -25.87
CA THR A 77 4.89 2.13 -26.96
C THR A 77 4.50 3.30 -27.88
N THR A 78 4.32 3.01 -29.17
CA THR A 78 3.83 4.00 -30.15
C THR A 78 2.32 4.24 -30.07
N PHE A 79 1.60 3.42 -29.28
CA PHE A 79 0.16 3.54 -29.09
C PHE A 79 -0.16 4.55 -27.97
N PRO A 80 -0.74 5.74 -28.27
CA PRO A 80 -0.89 6.80 -27.28
C PRO A 80 -1.73 6.40 -26.06
N MET A 81 -2.69 5.50 -26.26
CA MET A 81 -3.55 4.98 -25.20
C MET A 81 -2.75 4.16 -24.17
N LEU A 82 -1.85 3.29 -24.62
CA LEU A 82 -1.01 2.45 -23.77
C LEU A 82 0.09 3.25 -23.08
N SER A 83 0.71 4.20 -23.80
CA SER A 83 1.71 5.10 -23.22
C SER A 83 1.12 5.94 -22.08
N SER A 84 -0.05 6.55 -22.31
CA SER A 84 -0.76 7.32 -21.27
C SER A 84 -1.15 6.46 -20.07
N PHE A 85 -1.63 5.23 -20.31
CA PHE A 85 -1.96 4.28 -19.26
C PHE A 85 -0.72 3.89 -18.44
N GLY A 86 0.40 3.62 -19.10
CA GLY A 86 1.69 3.33 -18.45
C GLY A 86 2.12 4.45 -17.50
N VAL A 87 2.11 5.70 -17.97
CA VAL A 87 2.48 6.87 -17.15
C VAL A 87 1.61 6.98 -15.90
N VAL A 88 0.28 6.92 -16.04
CA VAL A 88 -0.62 7.06 -14.89
C VAL A 88 -0.46 5.88 -13.92
N THR A 89 -0.26 4.68 -14.43
CA THR A 89 -0.09 3.47 -13.61
C THR A 89 1.22 3.53 -12.81
N VAL A 90 2.34 3.87 -13.44
CA VAL A 90 3.64 4.00 -12.77
C VAL A 90 3.56 4.99 -11.61
N ILE A 91 2.96 6.16 -11.84
CA ILE A 91 2.77 7.17 -10.80
C ILE A 91 1.88 6.62 -9.68
N SER A 92 0.77 5.96 -10.02
CA SER A 92 -0.18 5.43 -9.03
C SER A 92 0.44 4.32 -8.17
N VAL A 93 1.21 3.42 -8.79
CA VAL A 93 1.93 2.35 -8.07
C VAL A 93 3.02 2.93 -7.17
N ALA A 94 3.76 3.95 -7.63
CA ALA A 94 4.76 4.62 -6.81
C ALA A 94 4.12 5.26 -5.57
N PHE A 95 2.97 5.92 -5.72
CA PHE A 95 2.20 6.44 -4.60
C PHE A 95 1.67 5.34 -3.67
N ALA A 96 1.18 4.22 -4.21
CA ALA A 96 0.72 3.09 -3.41
C ALA A 96 1.87 2.51 -2.56
N LEU A 97 3.03 2.29 -3.18
CA LEU A 97 4.23 1.79 -2.51
C LEU A 97 4.70 2.74 -1.39
N LEU A 98 4.78 4.05 -1.69
CA LEU A 98 5.12 5.08 -0.71
C LEU A 98 4.10 5.11 0.44
N SER A 99 2.81 5.01 0.13
CA SER A 99 1.75 4.97 1.14
C SER A 99 1.90 3.77 2.07
N THR A 100 2.19 2.58 1.54
CA THR A 100 2.42 1.38 2.36
C THR A 100 3.65 1.51 3.27
N ILE A 101 4.71 2.20 2.85
CA ILE A 101 5.93 2.30 3.66
C ILE A 101 5.86 3.46 4.66
N VAL A 102 5.20 4.56 4.30
CA VAL A 102 5.22 5.80 5.09
C VAL A 102 3.92 5.99 5.87
N VAL A 103 2.77 5.76 5.25
CA VAL A 103 1.45 6.07 5.83
C VAL A 103 0.90 4.89 6.63
N LEU A 104 1.07 3.66 6.13
CA LEU A 104 0.53 2.48 6.79
C LEU A 104 1.11 2.24 8.20
N PRO A 105 2.44 2.36 8.45
CA PRO A 105 2.99 2.08 9.77
C PRO A 105 2.38 2.92 10.92
N PRO A 106 2.33 4.26 10.84
CA PRO A 106 1.74 5.06 11.92
C PRO A 106 0.24 4.82 12.06
N VAL A 107 -0.48 4.62 10.95
CA VAL A 107 -1.92 4.33 10.97
C VAL A 107 -2.20 3.03 11.72
N MET A 108 -1.44 1.97 11.42
CA MET A 108 -1.65 0.66 12.02
C MET A 108 -1.27 0.63 13.51
N VAL A 109 -0.19 1.32 13.90
CA VAL A 109 0.19 1.47 15.32
C VAL A 109 -0.87 2.25 16.10
N TYR A 110 -1.45 3.31 15.51
CA TYR A 110 -2.52 4.08 16.14
C TYR A 110 -3.81 3.27 16.30
N LEU A 111 -4.22 2.55 15.25
CA LEU A 111 -5.39 1.68 15.27
C LEU A 111 -5.27 0.57 16.32
N ASP A 112 -4.11 -0.09 16.41
CA ASP A 112 -3.89 -1.16 17.40
C ASP A 112 -3.96 -0.63 18.84
N LYS A 113 -3.40 0.57 19.12
CA LYS A 113 -3.56 1.24 20.41
C LYS A 113 -5.03 1.54 20.72
N TRP A 114 -5.78 2.05 19.75
CA TRP A 114 -7.19 2.38 19.92
C TRP A 114 -8.06 1.14 20.20
N ILE A 115 -7.83 0.04 19.49
CA ILE A 115 -8.51 -1.23 19.70
C ILE A 115 -8.21 -1.78 21.09
N LYS A 116 -6.94 -1.73 21.54
CA LYS A 116 -6.56 -2.18 22.89
C LYS A 116 -7.24 -1.35 23.98
N VAL A 117 -7.31 -0.02 23.82
CA VAL A 117 -8.02 0.87 24.76
C VAL A 117 -9.52 0.57 24.82
N LYS A 118 -10.15 0.32 23.67
CA LYS A 118 -11.57 -0.05 23.60
C LYS A 118 -11.85 -1.40 24.28
N ASN A 119 -10.96 -2.38 24.11
CA ASN A 119 -11.10 -3.68 24.76
C ASN A 119 -10.88 -3.61 26.28
N LEU A 120 -9.98 -2.74 26.76
CA LEU A 120 -9.75 -2.51 28.19
C LEU A 120 -10.93 -1.77 28.85
N THR A 121 -11.50 -0.77 28.18
CA THR A 121 -12.67 -0.03 28.69
C THR A 121 -13.97 -0.85 28.64
N SER A 122 -14.11 -1.77 27.66
CA SER A 122 -15.25 -2.69 27.61
C SER A 122 -15.22 -3.76 28.70
N LYS A 123 -14.03 -4.17 29.17
CA LYS A 123 -13.89 -5.21 30.21
C LYS A 123 -14.04 -4.66 31.64
N ASN A 124 -14.01 -3.33 31.78
CA ASN A 124 -14.04 -2.63 33.08
C ASN A 124 -15.39 -1.97 33.39
N LYS A 125 -16.47 -2.39 32.72
CA LYS A 125 -17.83 -1.99 33.12
C LYS A 125 -18.18 -2.74 34.41
N PRO A 126 -18.37 -2.05 35.55
CA PRO A 126 -18.93 -2.68 36.73
C PRO A 126 -20.38 -3.03 36.40
N PHE A 127 -20.72 -4.32 36.52
CA PHE A 127 -22.08 -4.70 36.89
C PHE A 127 -22.25 -4.41 38.37
#